data_AF-A0A957B9Z0-F1
#
_entry.id   AF-A0A957B9Z0-F1
#
_cell.length_a   1.000
_cell.length_b   1.000
_cell.length_c   1.000
_cell.angle_alpha   90.00
_cell.angle_beta   90.00
_cell.angle_gamma   90.00
#
_symmetry.space_group_name_H-M   'P 1'
#
loop_
_entity.id
_entity.type
_entity.pdbx_description
1 polymer ?
#
loop_
_entity_poly.entity_id
_entity_poly.type
_entity_poly.pdbx_seq_one_letter_code
_entity_poly.pdbx_strand_id
1 'polypeptide(L)'
;MPDKHSPWRTLFLFGLLIVIVLTACDLNFNADDNPVSSGNDVYELLRWRDPDDAIDVVFAPDNDYGDLTNDTNRQAFLDDIADLIDSGFWQNNGLASNIAAVNFWFMIATGDVQEGSGICPSVTWPDLSNANFAEVIVLVHPNALRDCRWGNKVTTEPFSYRTVVHEFSHAAFNLPDEYCCDGGYWNISPVMYGSNSACTSDAANSAWRDCQQLSSGSDTVNRWRSEGANGDIMRNSGSTVWEYGPADWVVVDSVLSDLSISVQTPDVFAPSNWDWP
;
A
#
# COMPACT_ATOMS: atom_id res chain seq x y z
N MET A 1 -32.17 2.05 2.66
CA MET A 1 -30.98 2.08 1.77
C MET A 1 -31.51 1.81 0.37
N PRO A 2 -31.36 2.71 -0.60
CA PRO A 2 -31.97 2.51 -1.90
C PRO A 2 -31.09 1.57 -2.74
N ASP A 3 -31.65 0.41 -3.07
CA ASP A 3 -31.16 -0.51 -4.09
C ASP A 3 -31.01 0.22 -5.44
N LYS A 4 -29.82 0.14 -6.03
CA LYS A 4 -29.55 0.59 -7.40
C LYS A 4 -29.75 -0.58 -8.36
N HIS A 5 -30.99 -0.85 -8.75
CA HIS A 5 -31.27 -1.63 -9.95
C HIS A 5 -31.47 -0.70 -11.15
N SER A 6 -30.55 -0.76 -12.12
CA SER A 6 -30.78 -0.30 -13.49
C SER A 6 -30.51 -1.47 -14.44
N PRO A 7 -31.48 -1.86 -15.28
CA PRO A 7 -31.27 -2.85 -16.32
C PRO A 7 -30.87 -2.17 -17.63
N TRP A 8 -30.14 -2.93 -18.47
CA TRP A 8 -29.76 -2.64 -19.86
C TRP A 8 -28.49 -1.80 -20.09
N ARG A 9 -27.41 -2.47 -20.50
CA ARG A 9 -26.79 -2.24 -21.82
C ARG A 9 -25.86 -3.40 -22.24
N THR A 10 -26.15 -3.87 -23.44
CA THR A 10 -25.49 -4.92 -24.19
C THR A 10 -24.22 -4.38 -24.87
N LEU A 11 -23.14 -5.18 -24.82
CA LEU A 11 -21.94 -5.22 -25.68
C LEU A 11 -21.28 -3.91 -26.16
N PHE A 12 -20.02 -3.72 -25.77
CA PHE A 12 -18.89 -3.59 -26.70
C PHE A 12 -17.62 -4.14 -26.03
N LEU A 13 -17.21 -5.36 -26.40
CA LEU A 13 -15.84 -5.83 -26.18
C LEU A 13 -14.96 -5.10 -27.21
N PHE A 14 -14.28 -4.05 -26.79
CA PHE A 14 -13.00 -3.68 -27.39
C PHE A 14 -11.93 -4.14 -26.41
N GLY A 15 -11.31 -5.28 -26.71
CA GLY A 15 -10.10 -5.70 -26.02
C GLY A 15 -8.99 -4.71 -26.34
N LEU A 16 -8.68 -3.84 -25.39
CA LEU A 16 -7.44 -3.07 -25.38
C LEU A 16 -6.32 -4.09 -25.20
N LEU A 17 -5.56 -4.33 -26.26
CA LEU A 17 -4.38 -5.19 -26.23
C LEU A 17 -3.29 -4.39 -25.52
N ILE A 18 -3.22 -4.47 -24.19
CA ILE A 18 -2.03 -4.03 -23.45
C ILE A 18 -0.91 -4.97 -23.86
N VAL A 19 0.01 -4.46 -24.69
CA VAL A 19 1.24 -5.19 -25.01
C VAL A 19 2.17 -4.99 -23.82
N ILE A 20 2.03 -5.85 -22.80
CA ILE A 20 3.08 -6.03 -21.80
C ILE A 20 4.24 -6.71 -22.54
N VAL A 21 5.20 -5.91 -23.01
CA VAL A 21 6.45 -6.43 -23.56
C VAL A 21 7.27 -6.94 -22.38
N LEU A 22 7.05 -8.20 -22.01
CA LEU A 22 7.87 -8.94 -21.04
C LEU A 22 9.24 -9.23 -21.67
N THR A 23 10.08 -8.20 -21.80
CA THR A 23 11.52 -8.38 -22.03
C THR A 23 12.24 -7.99 -20.76
N ALA A 24 12.58 -8.98 -19.93
CA ALA A 24 13.52 -8.90 -18.82
C ALA A 24 13.60 -7.53 -18.07
N CYS A 25 12.76 -7.44 -17.03
CA CYS A 25 13.08 -6.86 -15.71
C CYS A 25 12.68 -5.43 -15.33
N ASP A 26 11.94 -4.64 -16.10
CA ASP A 26 11.37 -3.38 -15.58
C ASP A 26 9.91 -3.19 -16.03
N LEU A 27 9.03 -2.79 -15.11
CA LEU A 27 7.70 -2.27 -15.43
C LEU A 27 7.84 -0.93 -16.16
N ASN A 28 7.14 -0.77 -17.28
CA ASN A 28 7.05 0.53 -17.94
C ASN A 28 5.61 0.79 -18.35
N PHE A 29 5.03 1.86 -17.80
CA PHE A 29 3.70 2.33 -18.17
C PHE A 29 3.83 3.42 -19.22
N ASN A 30 3.09 3.25 -20.31
CA ASN A 30 2.76 4.39 -21.16
C ASN A 30 1.45 4.96 -20.63
N ALA A 31 1.37 6.29 -20.50
CA ALA A 31 0.12 6.95 -20.14
C ALA A 31 -0.99 6.51 -21.11
N ASP A 32 -2.03 5.83 -20.62
CA ASP A 32 -3.30 5.84 -21.33
C ASP A 32 -3.83 7.28 -21.22
N ASP A 33 -4.04 7.94 -22.35
CA ASP A 33 -4.54 9.30 -22.39
C ASP A 33 -6.06 9.38 -22.10
N ASN A 34 -6.72 8.24 -21.89
CA ASN A 34 -8.14 8.19 -21.59
C ASN A 34 -8.38 8.06 -20.07
N PRO A 35 -8.96 9.07 -19.42
CA PRO A 35 -9.34 8.94 -18.02
C PRO A 35 -10.46 7.92 -17.84
N VAL A 36 -10.55 7.34 -16.63
CA VAL A 36 -11.54 6.32 -16.23
C VAL A 36 -12.98 6.79 -16.51
N SER A 37 -13.22 8.10 -16.50
CA SER A 37 -14.44 8.67 -17.08
C SER A 37 -14.21 10.08 -17.65
N SER A 38 -15.10 10.51 -18.55
CA SER A 38 -15.01 11.82 -19.20
C SER A 38 -15.04 12.96 -18.17
N GLY A 39 -13.97 13.75 -18.11
CA GLY A 39 -13.82 14.86 -17.17
C GLY A 39 -13.25 14.47 -15.81
N ASN A 40 -12.81 13.21 -15.65
CA ASN A 40 -11.97 12.81 -14.53
C ASN A 40 -10.50 13.07 -14.85
N ASP A 41 -9.73 13.24 -13.77
CA ASP A 41 -8.28 13.37 -13.79
C ASP A 41 -7.60 12.08 -13.29
N VAL A 42 -8.31 10.95 -13.31
CA VAL A 42 -7.86 9.62 -12.87
C VAL A 42 -7.82 8.68 -14.06
N TYR A 43 -6.77 7.86 -14.14
CA TYR A 43 -6.41 7.01 -15.26
C TYR A 43 -6.06 5.59 -14.77
N GLU A 44 -6.38 4.59 -15.57
CA GLU A 44 -6.05 3.19 -15.29
C GLU A 44 -4.55 2.93 -15.57
N LEU A 45 -3.85 2.30 -14.62
CA LEU A 45 -2.50 1.76 -14.88
C LEU A 45 -2.56 0.26 -15.10
N LEU A 46 -3.08 -0.45 -14.09
CA LEU A 46 -3.20 -1.89 -14.10
C LEU A 46 -4.46 -2.28 -13.34
N ARG A 47 -5.36 -2.98 -14.04
CA ARG A 47 -6.61 -3.48 -13.48
C ARG A 47 -6.73 -4.97 -13.72
N TRP A 48 -6.82 -5.74 -12.64
CA TRP A 48 -7.01 -7.19 -12.68
C TRP A 48 -8.46 -7.58 -12.47
N ARG A 49 -9.19 -6.79 -11.67
CA ARG A 49 -10.55 -7.09 -11.23
C ARG A 49 -11.45 -5.87 -11.34
N ASP A 50 -12.73 -6.07 -11.05
CA ASP A 50 -13.63 -4.95 -10.85
C ASP A 50 -13.19 -4.14 -9.61
N PRO A 51 -13.26 -2.79 -9.65
CA PRO A 51 -13.05 -1.93 -8.47
C PRO A 51 -13.80 -2.41 -7.22
N ASP A 52 -15.03 -2.92 -7.37
CA ASP A 52 -15.83 -3.41 -6.23
C ASP A 52 -15.29 -4.72 -5.62
N ASP A 53 -14.35 -5.41 -6.29
CA ASP A 53 -13.80 -6.72 -5.93
C ASP A 53 -12.26 -6.68 -5.74
N ALA A 54 -11.67 -5.50 -5.50
CA ALA A 54 -10.24 -5.28 -5.33
C ALA A 54 -9.95 -4.15 -4.33
N ILE A 55 -8.68 -3.99 -3.98
CA ILE A 55 -8.15 -2.80 -3.32
C ILE A 55 -7.68 -1.86 -4.42
N ASP A 56 -8.37 -0.74 -4.61
CA ASP A 56 -7.98 0.28 -5.57
C ASP A 56 -6.98 1.26 -4.95
N VAL A 57 -5.81 1.36 -5.56
CA VAL A 57 -4.73 2.28 -5.17
C VAL A 57 -4.60 3.37 -6.22
N VAL A 58 -4.83 4.63 -5.82
CA VAL A 58 -4.63 5.80 -6.69
C VAL A 58 -3.34 6.52 -6.29
N PHE A 59 -2.40 6.61 -7.22
CA PHE A 59 -1.20 7.45 -7.07
C PHE A 59 -1.49 8.88 -7.52
N ALA A 60 -1.17 9.85 -6.67
CA ALA A 60 -1.22 11.27 -6.95
C ALA A 60 0.20 11.88 -6.91
N PRO A 61 0.51 12.84 -7.79
CA PRO A 61 1.82 13.49 -7.83
C PRO A 61 1.89 14.65 -6.83
N ASP A 62 3.08 14.87 -6.29
CA ASP A 62 3.45 16.15 -5.71
C ASP A 62 3.60 17.25 -6.78
N ASN A 63 3.38 18.51 -6.41
CA ASN A 63 3.58 19.68 -7.28
C ASN A 63 5.00 19.78 -7.84
N ASP A 64 6.00 19.17 -7.19
CA ASP A 64 7.39 19.12 -7.65
C ASP A 64 7.57 18.33 -8.96
N TYR A 65 6.62 17.46 -9.33
CA TYR A 65 6.60 16.86 -10.68
C TYR A 65 6.20 17.85 -11.78
N GLY A 66 5.67 19.01 -11.42
CA GLY A 66 5.22 20.04 -12.34
C GLY A 66 3.86 19.74 -12.99
N ASP A 67 3.61 20.36 -14.14
CA ASP A 67 2.35 20.19 -14.87
C ASP A 67 2.29 18.82 -15.55
N LEU A 68 1.46 17.90 -15.05
CA LEU A 68 1.30 16.55 -15.61
C LEU A 68 0.48 16.50 -16.91
N THR A 69 -0.07 17.62 -17.41
CA THR A 69 -0.56 17.67 -18.79
C THR A 69 0.59 17.63 -19.80
N ASN A 70 1.83 17.92 -19.35
CA ASN A 70 3.04 17.70 -20.11
C ASN A 70 3.45 16.22 -20.09
N ASP A 71 3.62 15.62 -21.28
CA ASP A 71 3.95 14.20 -21.41
C ASP A 71 5.28 13.81 -20.75
N THR A 72 6.28 14.70 -20.71
CA THR A 72 7.57 14.41 -20.07
C THR A 72 7.45 14.34 -18.55
N ASN A 73 6.76 15.31 -17.94
CA ASN A 73 6.51 15.31 -16.51
C ASN A 73 5.62 14.13 -16.10
N ARG A 74 4.58 13.85 -16.89
CA ARG A 74 3.70 12.69 -16.67
C ARG A 74 4.47 11.38 -16.76
N GLN A 75 5.35 11.23 -17.75
CA GLN A 75 6.17 10.02 -17.86
C GLN A 75 7.11 9.86 -16.67
N ALA A 76 7.75 10.93 -16.20
CA ALA A 76 8.62 10.86 -15.02
C ALA A 76 7.86 10.37 -13.77
N PHE A 77 6.62 10.83 -13.58
CA PHE A 77 5.76 10.35 -12.50
C PHE A 77 5.36 8.87 -12.69
N LEU A 78 5.05 8.45 -13.92
CA LEU A 78 4.70 7.07 -14.22
C LEU A 78 5.87 6.10 -14.05
N ASP A 79 7.08 6.51 -14.40
CA ASP A 79 8.30 5.74 -14.18
C ASP A 79 8.51 5.51 -12.68
N ASP A 80 8.35 6.55 -11.87
CA ASP A 80 8.44 6.46 -10.40
C ASP A 80 7.35 5.54 -9.79
N ILE A 81 6.11 5.59 -10.31
CA ILE A 81 5.06 4.66 -9.88
C ILE A 81 5.41 3.21 -10.28
N ALA A 82 5.96 3.02 -11.48
CA ALA A 82 6.38 1.70 -11.93
C ALA A 82 7.44 1.10 -11.00
N ASP A 83 8.42 1.90 -10.59
CA ASP A 83 9.44 1.50 -9.62
C ASP A 83 8.82 1.13 -8.25
N LEU A 84 7.85 1.91 -7.76
CA LEU A 84 7.15 1.61 -6.52
C LEU A 84 6.34 0.29 -6.60
N ILE A 85 5.68 0.03 -7.72
CA ILE A 85 4.91 -1.21 -7.92
C ILE A 85 5.86 -2.40 -8.03
N ASP A 86 6.89 -2.30 -8.87
CA ASP A 86 7.84 -3.39 -9.10
C ASP A 86 8.68 -3.68 -7.84
N SER A 87 9.36 -2.66 -7.33
CA SER A 87 10.29 -2.85 -6.22
C SER A 87 9.62 -2.85 -4.84
N GLY A 88 8.38 -2.39 -4.74
CA GLY A 88 7.58 -2.42 -3.51
C GLY A 88 6.60 -3.58 -3.49
N PHE A 89 5.49 -3.43 -4.21
CA PHE A 89 4.36 -4.38 -4.17
C PHE A 89 4.73 -5.77 -4.67
N TRP A 90 5.49 -5.87 -5.77
CA TRP A 90 5.87 -7.18 -6.31
C TRP A 90 7.01 -7.83 -5.54
N GLN A 91 7.88 -7.06 -4.89
CA GLN A 91 8.89 -7.61 -3.98
C GLN A 91 8.35 -7.93 -2.58
N ASN A 92 7.04 -7.93 -2.34
CA ASN A 92 6.42 -8.43 -1.11
C ASN A 92 5.62 -9.69 -1.47
N ASN A 93 5.98 -10.90 -1.01
CA ASN A 93 5.33 -12.14 -1.47
C ASN A 93 3.86 -12.19 -1.04
N GLY A 94 3.51 -11.59 0.10
CA GLY A 94 2.11 -11.45 0.52
C GLY A 94 1.27 -10.74 -0.54
N LEU A 95 1.76 -9.61 -1.05
CA LEU A 95 1.08 -8.85 -2.10
C LEU A 95 1.27 -9.49 -3.48
N ALA A 96 2.48 -9.91 -3.85
CA ALA A 96 2.79 -10.49 -5.15
C ALA A 96 1.99 -11.77 -5.43
N SER A 97 1.88 -12.67 -4.45
CA SER A 97 1.09 -13.91 -4.58
C SER A 97 -0.41 -13.64 -4.71
N ASN A 98 -0.84 -12.43 -4.33
CA ASN A 98 -2.22 -11.98 -4.34
C ASN A 98 -2.39 -10.73 -5.19
N ILE A 99 -1.51 -10.48 -6.17
CA ILE A 99 -1.44 -9.17 -6.84
C ILE A 99 -2.72 -8.82 -7.58
N ALA A 100 -3.49 -9.83 -8.02
CA ALA A 100 -4.80 -9.65 -8.62
C ALA A 100 -5.85 -9.05 -7.67
N ALA A 101 -5.56 -8.94 -6.37
CA ALA A 101 -6.39 -8.29 -5.37
C ALA A 101 -6.22 -6.77 -5.34
N VAL A 102 -5.21 -6.22 -6.01
CA VAL A 102 -4.87 -4.80 -5.99
C VAL A 102 -4.96 -4.25 -7.40
N ASN A 103 -5.72 -3.18 -7.61
CA ASN A 103 -5.70 -2.41 -8.86
C ASN A 103 -4.89 -1.13 -8.65
N PHE A 104 -4.17 -0.69 -9.68
CA PHE A 104 -3.40 0.54 -9.66
C PHE A 104 -3.95 1.54 -10.67
N TRP A 105 -4.06 2.77 -10.19
CA TRP A 105 -4.56 3.93 -10.90
C TRP A 105 -3.62 5.09 -10.64
N PHE A 106 -3.63 6.10 -11.50
CA PHE A 106 -2.96 7.36 -11.20
C PHE A 106 -3.86 8.54 -11.49
N MET A 107 -3.56 9.68 -10.87
CA MET A 107 -4.23 10.93 -11.17
C MET A 107 -3.23 12.01 -11.52
N ILE A 108 -3.69 13.06 -12.20
CA ILE A 108 -2.83 14.19 -12.62
C ILE A 108 -3.02 15.45 -11.77
N ALA A 109 -4.03 15.48 -10.88
CA ALA A 109 -4.16 16.58 -9.93
C ALA A 109 -3.11 16.43 -8.82
N THR A 110 -2.41 17.52 -8.53
CA THR A 110 -1.21 17.52 -7.70
C THR A 110 -1.48 17.93 -6.25
N GLY A 111 -0.77 17.29 -5.33
CA GLY A 111 -0.65 17.67 -3.92
C GLY A 111 0.63 18.43 -3.62
N ASP A 112 0.91 18.65 -2.35
CA ASP A 112 2.15 19.29 -1.88
C ASP A 112 2.58 18.67 -0.54
N VAL A 113 3.81 18.15 -0.48
CA VAL A 113 4.45 17.57 0.69
C VAL A 113 5.66 18.42 1.05
N GLN A 114 5.61 19.02 2.23
CA GLN A 114 6.63 19.94 2.73
C GLN A 114 7.12 19.50 4.11
N GLU A 115 8.28 20.00 4.51
CA GLU A 115 8.81 19.75 5.86
C GLU A 115 7.78 20.14 6.93
N GLY A 116 7.48 19.19 7.82
CA GLY A 116 6.53 19.36 8.91
C GLY A 116 7.17 19.86 10.20
N SER A 117 6.34 20.26 11.17
CA SER A 117 6.80 20.60 12.53
C SER A 117 6.85 19.40 13.48
N GLY A 118 6.43 18.22 13.02
CA GLY A 118 6.38 16.97 13.78
C GLY A 118 7.15 15.85 13.07
N ILE A 119 6.83 14.60 13.44
CA ILE A 119 7.41 13.41 12.81
C ILE A 119 7.01 13.35 11.33
N CYS A 120 5.72 13.56 11.05
CA CYS A 120 5.18 13.56 9.69
C CYS A 120 5.32 14.93 9.00
N PRO A 121 5.41 14.95 7.66
CA PRO A 121 5.46 16.17 6.87
C PRO A 121 4.13 16.93 6.91
N SER A 122 4.17 18.18 6.48
CA SER A 122 2.97 18.95 6.18
C SER A 122 2.46 18.54 4.79
N VAL A 123 1.20 18.16 4.69
CA VAL A 123 0.62 17.66 3.43
C VAL A 123 -0.63 18.46 3.04
N THR A 124 -0.61 19.00 1.82
CA THR A 124 -1.80 19.47 1.13
C THR A 124 -2.19 18.44 0.08
N TRP A 125 -3.36 17.82 0.24
CA TRP A 125 -3.85 16.82 -0.70
C TRP A 125 -4.45 17.49 -1.94
N PRO A 126 -4.36 16.85 -3.14
CA PRO A 126 -5.11 17.30 -4.31
C PRO A 126 -6.62 17.26 -4.08
N ASP A 127 -7.40 17.76 -5.04
CA ASP A 127 -8.84 17.47 -5.07
C ASP A 127 -9.07 15.98 -5.34
N LEU A 128 -9.53 15.27 -4.31
CA LEU A 128 -9.74 13.82 -4.34
C LEU A 128 -11.15 13.41 -4.78
N SER A 129 -11.98 14.34 -5.25
CA SER A 129 -13.37 14.05 -5.65
C SER A 129 -13.46 12.95 -6.71
N ASN A 130 -12.48 12.87 -7.61
CA ASN A 130 -12.40 11.85 -8.67
C ASN A 130 -11.75 10.53 -8.23
N ALA A 131 -11.13 10.50 -7.05
CA ALA A 131 -10.43 9.32 -6.49
C ALA A 131 -11.16 8.75 -5.25
N ASN A 132 -12.44 9.10 -5.05
CA ASN A 132 -13.21 8.71 -3.88
C ASN A 132 -13.58 7.21 -3.81
N PHE A 133 -13.41 6.50 -4.92
CA PHE A 133 -13.62 5.06 -4.99
C PHE A 133 -12.42 4.29 -4.41
N ALA A 134 -11.24 4.91 -4.32
CA ALA A 134 -10.01 4.21 -3.96
C ALA A 134 -9.93 3.91 -2.45
N GLU A 135 -9.62 2.66 -2.12
CA GLU A 135 -9.29 2.22 -0.77
C GLU A 135 -8.00 2.85 -0.27
N VAL A 136 -7.04 3.16 -1.16
CA VAL A 136 -5.78 3.83 -0.78
C VAL A 136 -5.41 4.92 -1.78
N ILE A 137 -4.97 6.08 -1.25
CA ILE A 137 -4.46 7.19 -2.05
C ILE A 137 -3.01 7.46 -1.65
N VAL A 138 -2.09 7.39 -2.61
CA VAL A 138 -0.65 7.55 -2.40
C VAL A 138 -0.20 8.87 -3.03
N LEU A 139 0.25 9.83 -2.23
CA LEU A 139 0.87 11.06 -2.73
C LEU A 139 2.39 10.84 -2.83
N VAL A 140 2.89 10.69 -4.06
CA VAL A 140 4.31 10.46 -4.33
C VAL A 140 5.04 11.80 -4.40
N HIS A 141 6.13 11.95 -3.65
CA HIS A 141 6.96 13.16 -3.67
C HIS A 141 8.44 12.85 -3.86
N PRO A 142 9.19 13.68 -4.60
CA PRO A 142 10.62 13.47 -4.81
C PRO A 142 11.49 13.91 -3.61
N ASN A 143 10.89 14.61 -2.64
CA ASN A 143 11.61 15.20 -1.50
C ASN A 143 12.02 14.15 -0.48
N ALA A 144 13.25 14.29 0.04
CA ALA A 144 13.82 13.43 1.08
C ALA A 144 13.15 13.66 2.45
N LEU A 145 11.89 13.25 2.62
CA LEU A 145 11.04 13.52 3.77
C LEU A 145 10.52 12.22 4.37
N ARG A 146 10.12 12.27 5.64
CA ARG A 146 9.45 11.12 6.25
C ARG A 146 8.10 10.89 5.59
N ASP A 147 7.81 9.63 5.32
CA ASP A 147 6.50 9.20 4.86
C ASP A 147 5.58 8.87 6.03
N CYS A 148 4.28 9.12 5.83
CA CYS A 148 3.27 8.87 6.84
C CYS A 148 1.90 8.57 6.22
N ARG A 149 1.03 7.98 7.04
CA ARG A 149 -0.37 7.69 6.74
C ARG A 149 -1.36 8.57 7.53
N TRP A 150 -2.41 9.02 6.84
CA TRP A 150 -3.58 9.73 7.37
C TRP A 150 -4.89 9.12 6.85
N GLY A 151 -5.48 8.20 7.60
CA GLY A 151 -6.68 7.49 7.15
C GLY A 151 -6.35 6.56 5.99
N ASN A 152 -7.05 6.67 4.87
CA ASN A 152 -6.74 5.90 3.66
C ASN A 152 -5.66 6.54 2.76
N LYS A 153 -4.99 7.58 3.25
CA LYS A 153 -4.06 8.38 2.44
C LYS A 153 -2.64 8.27 2.98
N VAL A 154 -1.66 8.14 2.09
CA VAL A 154 -0.26 7.91 2.43
C VAL A 154 0.65 8.77 1.58
N THR A 155 1.80 9.17 2.10
CA THR A 155 2.88 9.74 1.28
C THR A 155 3.97 8.70 1.06
N THR A 156 4.71 8.82 -0.05
CA THR A 156 5.90 8.02 -0.29
C THR A 156 6.91 8.76 -1.15
N GLU A 157 8.18 8.56 -0.87
CA GLU A 157 9.24 8.81 -1.85
C GLU A 157 9.24 7.71 -2.94
N PRO A 158 9.58 8.01 -4.21
CA PRO A 158 9.53 7.03 -5.29
C PRO A 158 10.57 5.91 -5.17
N PHE A 159 11.62 6.12 -4.37
CA PHE A 159 12.70 5.17 -4.14
C PHE A 159 12.60 4.46 -2.77
N SER A 160 11.52 4.70 -2.01
CA SER A 160 11.32 4.17 -0.67
C SER A 160 10.36 2.97 -0.69
N TYR A 161 10.76 1.92 -1.42
CA TYR A 161 9.89 0.78 -1.77
C TYR A 161 9.30 0.03 -0.57
N ARG A 162 10.07 -0.11 0.51
CA ARG A 162 9.56 -0.66 1.76
C ARG A 162 8.46 0.23 2.34
N THR A 163 8.69 1.52 2.29
CA THR A 163 7.86 2.52 2.95
C THR A 163 6.51 2.63 2.27
N VAL A 164 6.44 2.58 0.93
CA VAL A 164 5.14 2.53 0.24
C VAL A 164 4.33 1.31 0.67
N VAL A 165 4.95 0.13 0.81
CA VAL A 165 4.25 -1.09 1.25
C VAL A 165 3.85 -0.98 2.73
N HIS A 166 4.71 -0.43 3.58
CA HIS A 166 4.45 -0.20 5.00
C HIS A 166 3.24 0.74 5.21
N GLU A 167 3.25 1.90 4.56
CA GLU A 167 2.17 2.87 4.68
C GLU A 167 0.89 2.37 4.00
N PHE A 168 1.00 1.69 2.84
CA PHE A 168 -0.12 0.97 2.22
C PHE A 168 -0.74 -0.03 3.20
N SER A 169 0.07 -0.76 3.95
CA SER A 169 -0.41 -1.76 4.92
C SER A 169 -1.18 -1.14 6.08
N HIS A 170 -0.76 0.03 6.55
CA HIS A 170 -1.56 0.83 7.47
C HIS A 170 -2.92 1.25 6.86
N ALA A 171 -2.92 1.69 5.60
CA ALA A 171 -4.13 2.22 4.95
C ALA A 171 -5.13 1.13 4.57
N ALA A 172 -4.67 0.05 3.94
CA ALA A 172 -5.49 -1.04 3.42
C ALA A 172 -5.92 -2.04 4.50
N PHE A 173 -5.01 -2.39 5.41
CA PHE A 173 -5.22 -3.48 6.37
C PHE A 173 -5.37 -3.02 7.81
N ASN A 174 -5.16 -1.72 8.08
CA ASN A 174 -5.22 -1.16 9.43
C ASN A 174 -4.26 -1.86 10.43
N LEU A 175 -3.09 -2.28 9.92
CA LEU A 175 -1.99 -2.79 10.74
C LEU A 175 -1.36 -1.62 11.53
N PRO A 176 -0.98 -1.79 12.80
CA PRO A 176 -0.28 -0.79 13.61
C PRO A 176 1.24 -0.83 13.38
N ASP A 177 1.95 0.23 13.79
CA ASP A 177 3.41 0.23 13.79
C ASP A 177 3.96 -0.71 14.85
N GLU A 178 4.84 -1.64 14.47
CA GLU A 178 5.45 -2.62 15.36
C GLU A 178 6.85 -2.25 15.86
N TYR A 179 7.20 -0.96 15.77
CA TYR A 179 8.45 -0.41 16.30
C TYR A 179 8.22 0.74 17.26
N CYS A 180 9.23 1.01 18.09
CA CYS A 180 9.26 2.19 18.94
C CYS A 180 9.98 3.32 18.17
N CYS A 181 9.63 4.59 18.32
CA CYS A 181 8.77 5.22 19.35
C CYS A 181 7.95 6.39 18.79
N ASP A 182 7.69 6.37 17.50
CA ASP A 182 7.24 7.48 16.67
C ASP A 182 6.15 7.03 15.69
N GLY A 183 5.60 5.83 15.90
CA GLY A 183 4.52 5.25 15.11
C GLY A 183 3.12 5.46 15.68
N GLY A 184 2.13 4.99 14.93
CA GLY A 184 0.74 4.84 15.32
C GLY A 184 0.47 3.49 15.99
N TYR A 185 0.05 3.53 17.27
CA TYR A 185 -0.16 2.32 18.07
C TYR A 185 -1.61 2.13 18.54
N TRP A 186 -2.22 1.01 18.13
CA TRP A 186 -3.53 0.58 18.60
C TRP A 186 -3.57 -0.92 18.84
N ASN A 187 -4.57 -1.38 19.58
CA ASN A 187 -4.75 -2.81 19.80
C ASN A 187 -5.45 -3.43 18.60
N ILE A 188 -4.91 -4.53 18.09
CA ILE A 188 -5.51 -5.35 17.04
C ILE A 188 -5.01 -6.78 17.23
N SER A 189 -5.90 -7.73 17.53
CA SER A 189 -5.52 -9.14 17.66
C SER A 189 -5.51 -9.79 16.27
N PRO A 190 -4.53 -10.67 15.96
CA PRO A 190 -3.49 -11.18 16.86
C PRO A 190 -2.18 -10.38 16.87
N VAL A 191 -2.14 -9.18 16.30
CA VAL A 191 -0.92 -8.38 16.03
C VAL A 191 -0.39 -7.65 17.29
N MET A 192 -1.14 -6.66 17.80
CA MET A 192 -0.71 -5.75 18.85
C MET A 192 -1.66 -5.68 20.05
N TYR A 193 -1.08 -5.62 21.24
CA TYR A 193 -1.77 -5.65 22.53
C TYR A 193 -1.35 -4.50 23.45
N GLY A 194 -2.28 -4.10 24.32
CA GLY A 194 -2.03 -3.09 25.35
C GLY A 194 -1.31 -3.62 26.59
N SER A 195 -1.08 -4.93 26.70
CA SER A 195 -0.36 -5.54 27.82
C SER A 195 0.24 -6.90 27.46
N ASN A 196 1.30 -7.28 28.18
CA ASN A 196 1.91 -8.60 28.09
C ASN A 196 0.91 -9.72 28.40
N SER A 197 0.06 -9.53 29.41
CA SER A 197 -0.94 -10.53 29.81
C SER A 197 -1.96 -10.79 28.71
N ALA A 198 -2.44 -9.75 28.03
CA ALA A 198 -3.36 -9.90 26.91
C ALA A 198 -2.69 -10.69 25.78
N CYS A 199 -1.48 -10.29 25.39
CA CYS A 199 -0.71 -10.99 24.36
C CYS A 199 -0.46 -12.47 24.69
N THR A 200 -0.02 -12.78 25.92
CA THR A 200 0.31 -14.15 26.35
C THR A 200 -0.90 -15.04 26.61
N SER A 201 -2.10 -14.45 26.76
CA SER A 201 -3.34 -15.20 26.94
C SER A 201 -4.12 -15.45 25.66
N ASP A 202 -3.80 -14.74 24.57
CA ASP A 202 -4.54 -14.85 23.32
C ASP A 202 -4.26 -16.19 22.62
N ALA A 203 -5.30 -16.97 22.38
CA ALA A 203 -5.17 -18.26 21.70
C ALA A 203 -4.81 -18.10 20.21
N ALA A 204 -5.20 -16.99 19.58
CA ALA A 204 -5.00 -16.75 18.15
C ALA A 204 -3.52 -16.66 17.76
N ASN A 205 -2.66 -16.13 18.65
CA ASN A 205 -1.23 -16.01 18.38
C ASN A 205 -0.39 -17.22 18.86
N SER A 206 -1.02 -18.26 19.41
CA SER A 206 -0.32 -19.32 20.16
C SER A 206 0.76 -20.06 19.36
N ALA A 207 0.66 -20.10 18.03
CA ALA A 207 1.62 -20.80 17.17
C ALA A 207 2.93 -20.02 16.91
N TRP A 208 2.94 -18.69 17.06
CA TRP A 208 4.10 -17.82 16.81
C TRP A 208 4.39 -16.83 17.93
N ARG A 209 3.73 -17.00 19.08
CA ARG A 209 3.79 -16.09 20.21
C ARG A 209 5.22 -15.83 20.68
N ASP A 210 5.62 -14.57 20.59
CA ASP A 210 6.80 -13.98 21.20
C ASP A 210 6.44 -12.56 21.65
N CYS A 211 5.68 -12.47 22.73
CA CYS A 211 5.15 -11.21 23.24
C CYS A 211 6.28 -10.26 23.66
N GLN A 212 6.57 -9.27 22.81
CA GLN A 212 7.65 -8.31 23.02
C GLN A 212 7.10 -6.89 23.18
N GLN A 213 7.56 -6.22 24.24
CA GLN A 213 7.27 -4.80 24.40
C GLN A 213 8.05 -3.98 23.37
N LEU A 214 7.38 -3.00 22.74
CA LEU A 214 8.04 -2.08 21.83
C LEU A 214 9.00 -1.17 22.61
N SER A 215 10.28 -1.21 22.21
CA SER A 215 11.34 -0.43 22.82
C SER A 215 12.45 -0.09 21.83
N SER A 216 13.09 1.06 22.05
CA SER A 216 14.30 1.49 21.32
C SER A 216 15.27 2.13 22.32
N GLY A 217 16.37 1.43 22.63
CA GLY A 217 17.29 1.86 23.69
C GLY A 217 16.60 1.92 25.06
N SER A 218 16.53 3.11 25.66
CA SER A 218 15.83 3.35 26.94
C SER A 218 14.35 3.67 26.77
N ASP A 219 13.90 3.98 25.55
CA ASP A 219 12.55 4.41 25.28
C ASP A 219 11.65 3.18 25.12
N THR A 220 10.47 3.23 25.73
CA THR A 220 9.50 2.14 25.67
C THR A 220 8.12 2.71 25.40
N VAL A 221 7.39 2.03 24.52
CA VAL A 221 5.95 2.24 24.34
C VAL A 221 5.24 1.10 25.07
N ASN A 222 4.16 1.40 25.81
CA ASN A 222 3.38 0.37 26.50
C ASN A 222 2.46 -0.39 25.54
N ARG A 223 3.09 -1.07 24.59
CA ARG A 223 2.49 -1.86 23.51
C ARG A 223 3.32 -3.12 23.33
N TRP A 224 2.64 -4.21 23.03
CA TRP A 224 3.21 -5.53 22.93
C TRP A 224 2.81 -6.11 21.58
N ARG A 225 3.78 -6.36 20.70
CA ARG A 225 3.53 -7.17 19.50
C ARG A 225 3.53 -8.65 19.87
N SER A 226 2.74 -9.45 19.17
CA SER A 226 2.71 -10.91 19.41
C SER A 226 3.85 -11.64 18.75
N GLU A 227 4.55 -11.00 17.83
CA GLU A 227 5.61 -11.64 17.07
C GLU A 227 7.00 -11.07 17.35
N GLY A 228 7.99 -11.94 17.17
CA GLY A 228 9.35 -11.76 17.64
C GLY A 228 10.24 -10.98 16.69
N ALA A 229 11.49 -11.44 16.58
CA ALA A 229 12.50 -10.79 15.75
C ALA A 229 12.36 -11.12 14.24
N ASN A 230 11.18 -10.90 13.68
CA ASN A 230 10.85 -11.23 12.30
C ASN A 230 11.24 -10.06 11.40
N GLY A 231 11.57 -10.31 10.13
CA GLY A 231 11.75 -9.26 9.11
C GLY A 231 10.40 -8.72 8.66
N ASP A 232 9.66 -8.19 9.63
CA ASP A 232 8.27 -7.77 9.51
C ASP A 232 8.12 -6.34 8.95
N ILE A 233 7.29 -6.17 7.93
CA ILE A 233 7.12 -4.91 7.21
C ILE A 233 6.76 -3.76 8.15
N MET A 234 6.00 -4.03 9.20
CA MET A 234 5.56 -3.07 10.22
C MET A 234 6.62 -2.79 11.30
N ARG A 235 7.80 -3.43 11.28
CA ARG A 235 8.80 -3.38 12.37
C ARG A 235 9.99 -2.41 12.19
N ASN A 236 10.19 -1.79 11.03
CA ASN A 236 11.26 -0.80 10.84
C ASN A 236 11.01 0.06 9.59
N SER A 237 11.84 1.09 9.40
CA SER A 237 12.06 1.76 8.12
C SER A 237 13.38 1.30 7.47
N GLY A 238 13.50 1.42 6.15
CA GLY A 238 14.69 1.00 5.39
C GLY A 238 14.41 0.80 3.90
N SER A 239 15.45 0.55 3.08
CA SER A 239 15.32 0.49 1.62
C SER A 239 15.01 -0.89 1.04
N THR A 240 14.91 -1.92 1.88
CA THR A 240 14.55 -3.29 1.44
C THR A 240 13.11 -3.58 1.84
N VAL A 241 12.28 -4.03 0.90
CA VAL A 241 10.95 -4.54 1.22
C VAL A 241 11.07 -5.72 2.18
N TRP A 242 10.24 -5.71 3.20
CA TRP A 242 10.10 -6.74 4.22
C TRP A 242 8.71 -7.39 4.06
N GLU A 243 8.50 -8.56 4.67
CA GLU A 243 7.22 -9.26 4.56
C GLU A 243 6.28 -8.97 5.71
N TYR A 244 5.01 -9.30 5.54
CA TYR A 244 4.13 -9.49 6.68
C TYR A 244 4.67 -10.59 7.59
N GLY A 245 4.58 -10.38 8.89
CA GLY A 245 4.69 -11.43 9.87
C GLY A 245 3.46 -12.35 9.90
N PRO A 246 3.52 -13.52 10.56
CA PRO A 246 2.36 -14.38 10.69
C PRO A 246 1.17 -13.71 11.39
N ALA A 247 1.40 -12.78 12.33
CA ALA A 247 0.30 -12.12 13.02
C ALA A 247 -0.37 -11.09 12.09
N ASP A 248 0.45 -10.29 11.40
CA ASP A 248 -0.01 -9.36 10.37
C ASP A 248 -0.80 -10.06 9.28
N TRP A 249 -0.31 -11.21 8.82
CA TRP A 249 -0.97 -11.97 7.76
C TRP A 249 -2.39 -12.41 8.14
N VAL A 250 -2.68 -12.67 9.42
CA VAL A 250 -4.06 -12.99 9.84
C VAL A 250 -5.01 -11.83 9.55
N VAL A 251 -4.55 -10.58 9.70
CA VAL A 251 -5.34 -9.39 9.40
C VAL A 251 -5.41 -9.18 7.88
N VAL A 252 -4.29 -9.31 7.18
CA VAL A 252 -4.21 -9.17 5.71
C VAL A 252 -5.12 -10.20 5.02
N ASP A 253 -5.00 -11.48 5.37
CA ASP A 253 -5.81 -12.57 4.84
C ASP A 253 -7.32 -12.33 5.07
N SER A 254 -7.70 -11.80 6.23
CA SER A 254 -9.11 -11.46 6.49
C SER A 254 -9.64 -10.41 5.51
N VAL A 255 -8.86 -9.36 5.22
CA VAL A 255 -9.27 -8.32 4.27
C VAL A 255 -9.28 -8.86 2.84
N LEU A 256 -8.24 -9.60 2.45
CA LEU A 256 -8.16 -10.16 1.09
C LEU A 256 -9.23 -11.22 0.85
N SER A 257 -9.56 -12.05 1.85
CA SER A 257 -10.60 -13.07 1.74
C SER A 257 -12.00 -12.48 1.53
N ASP A 258 -12.25 -11.26 2.01
CA ASP A 258 -13.52 -10.56 1.80
C ASP A 258 -13.70 -10.10 0.34
N LEU A 259 -12.62 -10.00 -0.44
CA LEU A 259 -12.64 -9.62 -1.87
C LEU A 259 -13.08 -10.76 -2.80
N SER A 260 -13.59 -11.87 -2.25
CA SER A 260 -14.01 -13.05 -3.02
C SER A 260 -12.91 -13.58 -3.94
N ILE A 261 -11.67 -13.63 -3.42
CA ILE A 261 -10.50 -14.17 -4.11
C ILE A 261 -10.00 -15.43 -3.41
N SER A 262 -9.27 -16.27 -4.13
CA SER A 262 -8.51 -17.35 -3.49
C SER A 262 -7.19 -16.79 -2.97
N VAL A 263 -7.16 -16.40 -1.69
CA VAL A 263 -5.96 -15.88 -1.05
C VAL A 263 -4.87 -16.96 -1.00
N GLN A 264 -3.66 -16.60 -1.40
CA GLN A 264 -2.45 -17.41 -1.28
C GLN A 264 -1.66 -16.91 -0.07
N THR A 265 -1.59 -17.74 0.97
CA THR A 265 -0.70 -17.47 2.11
C THR A 265 0.76 -17.66 1.69
N PRO A 266 1.67 -16.71 1.99
CA PRO A 266 3.09 -16.89 1.73
C PRO A 266 3.66 -18.13 2.42
N ASP A 267 4.44 -18.92 1.68
CA ASP A 267 5.13 -20.10 2.23
C ASP A 267 6.28 -19.71 3.19
N VAL A 268 6.86 -18.52 2.98
CA VAL A 268 7.92 -17.95 3.81
C VAL A 268 7.59 -16.52 4.15
N PHE A 269 7.37 -16.26 5.44
CA PHE A 269 7.32 -14.90 5.97
C PHE A 269 8.76 -14.41 6.23
N ALA A 270 9.11 -13.27 5.65
CA ALA A 270 10.40 -12.58 5.71
C ALA A 270 11.59 -13.42 5.18
N PRO A 271 11.65 -13.72 3.86
CA PRO A 271 12.75 -14.50 3.30
C PRO A 271 14.09 -13.75 3.41
N SER A 272 15.19 -14.50 3.56
CA SER A 272 16.52 -13.91 3.65
C SER A 272 17.02 -13.29 2.34
N ASN A 273 16.46 -13.74 1.21
CA ASN A 273 16.67 -13.22 -0.13
C ASN A 273 15.34 -13.23 -0.88
N TRP A 274 15.11 -12.20 -1.68
CA TRP A 274 13.94 -12.10 -2.54
C TRP A 274 14.28 -12.74 -3.88
N ASP A 275 13.92 -14.01 -4.04
CA ASP A 275 14.09 -14.73 -5.29
C ASP A 275 12.76 -14.71 -6.06
N TRP A 276 12.59 -13.75 -6.95
CA TRP A 276 11.50 -13.77 -7.92
C TRP A 276 11.82 -14.77 -9.05
N PRO A 277 10.85 -15.59 -9.51
CA PRO A 277 11.00 -16.43 -10.70
C PRO A 277 11.00 -15.64 -12.03
#